data_AF-A0A0N0RYX5-F1
#
_entry.id   AF-A0A0N0RYX5-F1
#
_cell.length_a   1.000
_cell.length_b   1.000
_cell.length_c   1.000
_cell.angle_alpha   90.00
_cell.angle_beta   90.00
_cell.angle_gamma   90.00
#
_symmetry.space_group_name_H-M   'P 1'
#
loop_
_entity.id
_entity.type
_entity.pdbx_description
1 polymer ?
#
loop_
_entity_poly.entity_id
_entity_poly.type
_entity_poly.pdbx_seq_one_letter_code
_entity_poly.pdbx_strand_id
1 'polypeptide(L)'
;MFFFGGAYFIILYYLPIYFQSVYNSSPIGSGVKILALIIPLTIAAIVQGFALSKIRIVPLFWIIGGALGAIGCGLFYTFGTETSTGKWIGYQIIVGFGTGWSF
;
A
#
# COMPACT_ATOMS: atom_id res chain seq x y z
N MET A 1 -10.68 -9.10 8.26
CA MET A 1 -11.00 -7.97 7.36
C MET A 1 -11.16 -6.61 8.06
N PHE A 2 -11.74 -6.51 9.26
CA PHE A 2 -11.88 -5.21 9.95
C PHE A 2 -10.58 -4.39 10.04
N PHE A 3 -9.53 -4.96 10.64
CA PHE A 3 -8.24 -4.25 10.82
C PHE A 3 -7.53 -3.95 9.49
N PHE A 4 -7.68 -4.83 8.51
CA PHE A 4 -7.15 -4.62 7.17
C PHE A 4 -7.78 -3.39 6.50
N GLY A 5 -9.11 -3.32 6.49
CA GLY A 5 -9.83 -2.18 5.94
C GLY A 5 -9.47 -0.88 6.67
N GLY A 6 -9.43 -0.91 8.01
CA GLY A 6 -9.01 0.23 8.81
C GLY A 6 -7.61 0.75 8.46
N ALA A 7 -6.62 -0.15 8.40
CA ALA A 7 -5.25 0.21 8.04
C ALA A 7 -5.16 0.77 6.61
N TYR A 8 -5.85 0.15 5.64
CA TYR A 8 -5.86 0.60 4.26
C TYR A 8 -6.42 2.02 4.11
N PHE A 9 -7.57 2.31 4.72
CA PHE A 9 -8.16 3.64 4.63
C PHE A 9 -7.32 4.71 5.33
N ILE A 10 -6.69 4.39 6.47
CA ILE A 10 -5.74 5.31 7.12
C ILE A 10 -4.65 5.72 6.11
N ILE A 11 -4.02 4.77 5.43
CA ILE A 11 -2.96 5.08 4.45
C ILE A 11 -3.53 5.89 3.28
N LEU A 12 -4.69 5.47 2.75
CA LEU A 12 -5.32 6.12 1.60
C LEU A 12 -5.64 7.61 1.85
N TYR A 13 -6.01 7.98 3.07
CA TYR A 13 -6.30 9.37 3.43
C TYR A 13 -5.08 10.15 3.92
N TYR A 14 -4.27 9.56 4.80
CA TYR A 14 -3.17 10.28 5.45
C TYR A 14 -1.91 10.39 4.59
N LEU A 15 -1.66 9.46 3.67
CA LEU A 15 -0.48 9.53 2.81
C LEU A 15 -0.53 10.71 1.81
N PRO A 16 -1.66 11.02 1.13
CA PRO A 16 -1.77 12.24 0.34
C PRO A 16 -1.64 13.49 1.22
N ILE A 17 -2.25 13.51 2.41
CA ILE A 17 -2.11 14.61 3.37
C ILE A 17 -0.63 14.81 3.74
N TYR A 18 0.10 13.74 4.03
CA TYR A 18 1.53 13.78 4.31
C TYR A 18 2.32 14.42 3.15
N PHE A 19 2.02 14.06 1.89
CA PHE A 19 2.67 14.69 0.75
C PHE A 19 2.32 16.17 0.59
N GLN A 20 1.09 16.57 0.89
CA GLN A 20 0.68 17.98 0.86
C GLN A 20 1.38 18.77 1.99
N SER A 21 1.40 18.24 3.21
CA SER A 21 1.95 18.94 4.38
C SER A 21 3.49 18.97 4.41
N VAL A 22 4.16 17.89 4.03
CA VAL A 22 5.62 17.77 4.16
C VAL A 22 6.36 18.18 2.89
N TYR A 23 5.80 17.88 1.71
CA TYR A 23 6.44 18.16 0.43
C TYR A 23 5.76 19.31 -0.32
N ASN A 24 4.86 20.05 0.32
CA ASN A 24 4.08 21.14 -0.27
C ASN A 24 3.46 20.75 -1.63
N SER A 25 3.04 19.48 -1.76
CA SER A 25 2.47 18.98 -3.00
C SER A 25 1.08 19.56 -3.18
N SER A 26 0.70 19.91 -4.42
CA SER A 26 -0.69 20.26 -4.71
C SER A 26 -1.62 19.06 -4.45
N PRO A 27 -2.94 19.26 -4.27
CA PRO A 27 -3.88 18.17 -4.11
C PRO A 27 -3.77 17.13 -5.23
N ILE A 28 -3.71 17.59 -6.49
CA ILE A 28 -3.51 16.72 -7.67
C ILE A 28 -2.16 16.03 -7.60
N GLY A 29 -1.07 16.74 -7.29
CA GLY A 29 0.27 16.16 -7.20
C GLY A 29 0.38 15.07 -6.13
N SER A 30 -0.26 15.27 -4.97
CA SER A 30 -0.34 14.24 -3.92
C SER A 30 -1.14 13.01 -4.36
N GLY A 31 -2.23 13.21 -5.12
CA GLY A 31 -3.01 12.12 -5.71
C GLY A 31 -2.20 11.32 -6.73
N VAL A 32 -1.39 11.97 -7.56
CA VAL A 32 -0.48 11.28 -8.50
C VAL A 32 0.55 10.44 -7.73
N LYS A 33 1.10 10.93 -6.62
CA LYS A 33 2.05 10.17 -5.79
C LYS A 33 1.45 8.90 -5.19
N ILE A 34 0.13 8.86 -4.99
CA ILE A 34 -0.60 7.67 -4.49
C ILE A 34 -0.70 6.56 -5.55
N LEU A 35 -0.42 6.84 -6.83
CA LEU A 35 -0.33 5.79 -7.84
C LEU A 35 0.73 4.74 -7.52
N ALA A 36 1.79 5.11 -6.78
CA ALA A 36 2.80 4.18 -6.29
C ALA A 36 2.23 3.10 -5.34
N LEU A 37 1.09 3.37 -4.70
CA LEU A 37 0.34 2.40 -3.89
C LEU A 37 -0.72 1.67 -4.72
N ILE A 38 -1.50 2.40 -5.53
CA ILE A 38 -2.69 1.88 -6.22
C ILE A 38 -2.34 0.94 -7.37
N ILE A 39 -1.28 1.22 -8.13
CA ILE A 39 -0.87 0.38 -9.26
C ILE A 39 -0.44 -1.02 -8.77
N PRO A 40 0.49 -1.17 -7.80
CA PRO A 40 0.87 -2.47 -7.27
C PRO A 40 -0.30 -3.22 -6.62
N LEU A 41 -1.18 -2.50 -5.92
CA LEU A 41 -2.42 -3.06 -5.35
C LEU A 41 -3.30 -3.68 -6.43
N THR A 42 -3.56 -2.94 -7.50
CA THR A 42 -4.44 -3.39 -8.58
C THR A 42 -3.87 -4.63 -9.27
N ILE A 43 -2.56 -4.60 -9.57
CA ILE A 43 -1.87 -5.75 -10.18
C ILE A 43 -1.93 -6.96 -9.25
N ALA A 44 -1.62 -6.78 -7.96
CA ALA A 44 -1.63 -7.86 -6.98
C ALA A 44 -3.03 -8.48 -6.80
N ALA A 45 -4.08 -7.66 -6.79
CA ALA A 45 -5.47 -8.15 -6.69
C ALA A 45 -5.87 -9.01 -7.92
N ILE A 46 -5.49 -8.58 -9.12
CA ILE A 46 -5.75 -9.35 -10.35
C ILE A 46 -5.00 -10.68 -10.30
N VAL A 47 -3.70 -10.66 -9.99
CA VAL A 47 -2.87 -11.87 -9.93
C VAL A 47 -3.35 -12.80 -8.82
N GLN A 48 -3.73 -12.26 -7.67
CA GLN A 48 -4.29 -13.02 -6.57
C GLN A 48 -5.57 -13.75 -7.00
N GLY A 49 -6.47 -13.12 -7.75
CA GLY A 49 -7.71 -13.76 -8.20
C GLY A 49 -7.43 -14.99 -9.09
N PHE A 50 -6.45 -14.87 -10.00
CA PHE A 50 -5.98 -16.00 -10.78
C PHE A 50 -5.34 -17.09 -9.91
N ALA A 51 -4.47 -16.70 -8.98
CA ALA A 51 -3.79 -17.63 -8.08
C ALA A 51 -4.78 -18.38 -7.18
N LEU A 52 -5.78 -17.70 -6.63
CA LEU A 52 -6.82 -18.28 -5.78
C LEU A 52 -7.63 -19.33 -6.54
N SER A 53 -7.93 -19.12 -7.82
CA SER A 53 -8.65 -20.10 -8.65
C SER A 53 -7.93 -21.47 -8.74
N LYS A 54 -6.60 -21.46 -8.62
CA LYS A 54 -5.73 -22.64 -8.68
C LYS A 54 -5.40 -23.19 -7.30
N ILE A 55 -4.97 -22.32 -6.38
CA ILE A 55 -4.47 -22.70 -5.04
C ILE A 55 -5.63 -23.03 -4.09
N ARG A 56 -6.77 -22.33 -4.20
CA ARG A 56 -8.00 -22.56 -3.42
C ARG A 56 -7.85 -22.51 -1.89
N ILE A 57 -6.73 -21.99 -1.38
CA ILE A 57 -6.47 -21.80 0.05
C ILE A 57 -6.44 -20.30 0.33
N VAL A 58 -7.60 -19.75 0.70
CA VAL A 58 -7.76 -18.31 0.99
C VAL A 58 -6.82 -17.81 2.11
N PRO A 59 -6.66 -18.52 3.26
CA PRO A 59 -5.83 -18.00 4.36
C PRO A 59 -4.36 -17.75 4.00
N LEU A 60 -3.82 -18.45 2.99
CA LEU A 60 -2.45 -18.25 2.52
C LEU A 60 -2.24 -16.80 2.03
N PHE A 61 -3.20 -16.29 1.27
CA PHE A 61 -3.16 -14.93 0.71
C PHE A 61 -3.26 -13.87 1.81
N TRP A 62 -4.11 -14.11 2.81
CA TRP A 62 -4.26 -13.21 3.95
C TRP A 62 -3.01 -13.15 4.84
N ILE A 63 -2.35 -14.28 5.08
CA ILE A 63 -1.13 -14.31 5.90
C ILE A 63 0.01 -13.59 5.17
N ILE A 64 0.22 -13.89 3.88
CA ILE A 64 1.27 -13.25 3.08
C ILE A 64 1.01 -11.76 2.94
N GLY A 65 -0.20 -11.38 2.52
CA GLY A 65 -0.56 -9.99 2.31
C GLY A 65 -0.59 -9.19 3.62
N GLY A 66 -1.05 -9.77 4.72
CA GLY A 66 -0.98 -9.19 6.05
C GLY A 66 0.45 -8.96 6.54
N ALA A 67 1.36 -9.92 6.32
CA ALA A 67 2.77 -9.78 6.67
C ALA A 67 3.45 -8.67 5.86
N LEU A 68 3.25 -8.64 4.54
CA LEU A 68 3.78 -7.58 3.67
C LEU A 68 3.20 -6.21 4.03
N GLY A 69 1.89 -6.14 4.31
CA GLY A 69 1.22 -4.93 4.78
C GLY A 69 1.82 -4.42 6.10
N ALA A 70 2.02 -5.29 7.08
CA ALA A 70 2.63 -4.92 8.36
C ALA A 70 4.06 -4.39 8.19
N ILE A 71 4.88 -5.05 7.36
CA ILE A 71 6.24 -4.60 7.03
C ILE A 71 6.19 -3.22 6.37
N GLY A 72 5.37 -3.05 5.33
CA GLY A 72 5.25 -1.79 4.60
C GLY A 72 4.76 -0.62 5.48
N CYS A 73 3.76 -0.86 6.33
CA CYS A 73 3.29 0.12 7.31
C CYS A 73 4.39 0.46 8.33
N GLY A 74 5.17 -0.52 8.79
CA GLY A 74 6.34 -0.29 9.64
C GLY A 74 7.39 0.59 8.96
N LEU A 75 7.63 0.39 7.66
CA LEU A 75 8.57 1.20 6.89
C LEU A 75 8.12 2.67 6.77
N PHE A 76 6.82 2.95 6.72
CA PHE A 76 6.31 4.33 6.74
C PHE A 76 6.67 5.11 8.01
N TYR A 77 6.92 4.45 9.15
CA TYR A 77 7.43 5.14 10.34
C TYR A 77 8.83 5.74 10.15
N THR A 78 9.55 5.36 9.10
CA THR A 78 10.86 5.92 8.76
C THR A 78 10.77 7.11 7.79
N PHE A 79 9.56 7.58 7.49
CA PHE A 79 9.35 8.81 6.74
C PHE A 79 9.72 10.03 7.58
N GLY A 80 10.59 10.87 7.01
CA GLY A 80 10.91 12.21 7.49
C GLY A 80 10.76 13.25 6.39
N THR A 81 11.07 14.51 6.71
CA THR A 81 11.02 15.64 5.78
C THR A 81 11.95 15.51 4.58
N GLU A 82 12.98 14.67 4.69
CA GLU A 82 14.00 14.44 3.66
C GLU A 82 13.89 13.03 3.04
N THR A 83 12.72 12.40 3.10
CA THR A 83 12.54 11.06 2.50
C THR A 83 12.68 11.15 0.99
N SER A 84 13.65 10.42 0.43
CA SER A 84 13.89 10.41 -1.01
C SER A 84 12.71 9.81 -1.78
N THR A 85 12.59 10.23 -3.05
CA THR A 85 11.54 9.75 -3.96
C THR A 85 11.49 8.24 -4.08
N GLY A 86 12.64 7.59 -4.26
CA GLY A 86 12.71 6.13 -4.35
C GLY A 86 12.25 5.43 -3.07
N LYS A 87 12.54 6.00 -1.90
CA LYS A 87 12.18 5.40 -0.61
C LYS A 87 10.67 5.40 -0.39
N TRP A 88 9.98 6.52 -0.59
CA TRP A 88 8.53 6.55 -0.40
C TRP A 88 7.77 5.80 -1.50
N ILE A 89 8.30 5.71 -2.74
CA ILE A 89 7.72 4.86 -3.80
C ILE A 89 7.85 3.39 -3.43
N GLY A 90 9.06 2.94 -3.06
CA GLY A 90 9.31 1.54 -2.73
C GLY A 90 8.44 1.03 -1.58
N TYR A 91 8.23 1.84 -0.56
CA TYR A 91 7.39 1.46 0.57
C TYR A 91 5.91 1.38 0.20
N GLN A 92 5.43 2.30 -0.64
CA GLN A 92 4.08 2.22 -1.18
C GLN A 92 3.86 0.98 -2.03
N ILE A 93 4.88 0.52 -2.77
CA ILE A 93 4.79 -0.73 -3.55
C ILE A 93 4.60 -1.93 -2.64
N ILE A 94 5.35 -2.02 -1.54
CA ILE A 94 5.23 -3.13 -0.57
C ILE A 94 3.84 -3.16 0.04
N VAL A 95 3.36 -2.00 0.52
CA VAL A 95 2.01 -1.89 1.10
C VAL A 95 0.95 -2.20 0.06
N GLY A 96 1.01 -1.54 -1.10
CA GLY A 96 0.04 -1.71 -2.18
C GLY A 96 -0.07 -3.17 -2.60
N PHE A 97 1.05 -3.83 -2.89
CA PHE A 97 1.07 -5.25 -3.24
C PHE A 97 0.50 -6.12 -2.13
N GLY A 98 0.92 -5.93 -0.87
CA GLY A 98 0.40 -6.70 0.27
C GLY A 98 -1.12 -6.52 0.47
N THR A 99 -1.62 -5.30 0.29
CA THR A 99 -3.06 -5.00 0.29
C THR A 99 -3.77 -5.70 -0.85
N GLY A 100 -3.31 -5.56 -2.09
CA GLY A 100 -3.93 -6.21 -3.23
C GLY A 100 -3.94 -7.74 -3.14
N TRP A 101 -2.86 -8.33 -2.61
CA TRP A 101 -2.74 -9.77 -2.38
C TRP A 101 -3.69 -10.30 -1.30
N SER A 102 -4.29 -9.43 -0.50
CA SER A 102 -5.22 -9.81 0.57
C SER A 102 -6.69 -9.75 0.18
N PHE A 103 -7.04 -9.15 -0.97
CA PHE A 103 -8.41 -9.11 -1.49
C PHE A 103 -8.90 -10.50 -1.90
#